data_AF-A0A940BP28-F1
#
_entry.id   AF-A0A940BP28-F1
#
_cell.length_a   1.000
_cell.length_b   1.000
_cell.length_c   1.000
_cell.angle_alpha   90.00
_cell.angle_beta   90.00
_cell.angle_gamma   90.00
#
_symmetry.space_group_name_H-M   'P 1'
#
loop_
_entity.id
_entity.type
_entity.pdbx_description
1 polymer ?
#
loop_
_entity_poly.entity_id
_entity_poly.type
_entity_poly.pdbx_seq_one_letter_code
_entity_poly.pdbx_strand_id
1 'polypeptide(L)'
;LLQNTREDAEQAAAEAAAKLEETRSKAARIYRRTYPIASQTYYKVGDRNYASIVVRNTTQHDSRIWVQAILRDERGKVTELIDSDPVDCPAGGTASVTLNTRKDLSNALYVICEADN
;
A
#
# COMPACT_ATOMS: atom_id res chain seq x y z
N LEU A 1 -31.92 -6.38 36.89
CA LEU A 1 -30.97 -5.30 36.52
C LEU A 1 -29.54 -5.81 36.28
N LEU A 2 -29.01 -6.75 37.08
CA LEU A 2 -27.61 -7.24 36.97
C LEU A 2 -27.33 -8.31 35.89
N GLN A 3 -28.36 -8.93 35.28
CA GLN A 3 -28.15 -9.94 34.23
C GLN A 3 -28.05 -9.32 32.83
N ASN A 4 -28.86 -8.30 32.50
CA ASN A 4 -28.75 -7.60 31.20
C ASN A 4 -27.41 -6.88 31.01
N THR A 5 -26.75 -6.44 32.09
CA THR A 5 -25.46 -5.73 31.98
C THR A 5 -24.27 -6.64 31.69
N ARG A 6 -24.41 -7.97 31.84
CA ARG A 6 -23.32 -8.93 31.57
C ARG A 6 -23.27 -9.32 30.11
N GLU A 7 -24.44 -9.56 29.50
CA GLU A 7 -24.55 -9.83 28.06
C GLU A 7 -24.12 -8.62 27.22
N ASP A 8 -24.54 -7.41 27.61
CA ASP A 8 -24.12 -6.17 26.93
C ASP A 8 -22.60 -5.92 27.04
N ALA A 9 -22.00 -6.29 28.18
CA ALA A 9 -20.55 -6.15 28.40
C ALA A 9 -19.75 -7.18 27.58
N GLU A 10 -20.28 -8.39 27.42
CA GLU A 10 -19.65 -9.46 26.64
C GLU A 10 -19.70 -9.15 25.13
N GLN A 11 -20.82 -8.59 24.63
CA GLN A 11 -20.92 -8.12 23.26
C GLN A 11 -20.01 -6.93 22.98
N ALA A 12 -19.94 -5.93 23.87
CA ALA A 12 -19.04 -4.80 23.72
C ALA A 12 -17.56 -5.22 23.73
N ALA A 13 -17.20 -6.23 24.51
CA ALA A 13 -15.85 -6.80 24.53
C ALA A 13 -15.53 -7.57 23.24
N ALA A 14 -16.48 -8.33 22.70
CA ALA A 14 -16.33 -9.06 21.44
C ALA A 14 -16.19 -8.11 20.23
N GLU A 15 -16.98 -7.03 20.19
CA GLU A 15 -16.90 -6.02 19.13
C GLU A 15 -15.61 -5.20 19.20
N ALA A 16 -15.14 -4.88 20.42
CA ALA A 16 -13.86 -4.22 20.60
C ALA A 16 -12.70 -5.13 20.17
N ALA A 17 -12.76 -6.43 20.48
CA ALA A 17 -11.78 -7.42 20.03
C ALA A 17 -11.80 -7.59 18.51
N ALA A 18 -12.98 -7.64 17.88
CA ALA A 18 -13.12 -7.74 16.42
C ALA A 18 -12.56 -6.49 15.71
N LYS A 19 -12.84 -5.29 16.22
CA LYS A 19 -12.26 -4.04 15.70
C LYS A 19 -10.75 -3.99 15.90
N LEU A 20 -10.25 -4.48 17.03
CA LEU A 20 -8.81 -4.57 17.30
C LEU A 20 -8.13 -5.54 16.33
N GLU A 21 -8.75 -6.68 16.04
CA GLU A 21 -8.26 -7.69 15.10
C GLU A 21 -8.29 -7.18 13.65
N GLU A 22 -9.36 -6.49 13.23
CA GLU A 22 -9.43 -5.83 11.93
C GLU A 22 -8.36 -4.73 11.78
N THR A 23 -8.14 -3.95 12.84
CA THR A 23 -7.11 -2.91 12.89
C THR A 23 -5.71 -3.52 12.86
N ARG A 24 -5.49 -4.63 13.56
CA ARG A 24 -4.23 -5.39 13.53
C ARG A 24 -3.98 -6.04 12.18
N SER A 25 -5.01 -6.57 11.53
CA SER A 25 -4.91 -7.14 10.18
C SER A 25 -4.60 -6.07 9.12
N LYS A 26 -5.05 -4.82 9.32
CA LYS A 26 -4.62 -3.66 8.50
C LYS A 26 -3.20 -3.19 8.83
N ALA A 27 -2.79 -3.22 10.10
CA ALA A 27 -1.47 -2.78 10.56
C ALA A 27 -0.35 -3.82 10.34
N ALA A 28 -0.68 -5.11 10.20
CA ALA A 28 0.27 -6.21 9.96
C ALA A 28 0.69 -6.38 8.49
N ARG A 29 0.35 -5.43 7.60
CA ARG A 29 0.70 -5.47 6.17
C ARG A 29 2.13 -5.01 5.89
N ILE A 30 3.12 -5.69 6.48
CA ILE A 30 4.52 -5.56 6.07
C ILE A 30 5.07 -6.96 5.75
N TYR A 31 4.55 -7.56 4.68
CA TYR A 31 5.22 -8.67 4.01
C TYR A 31 6.26 -8.09 3.04
N ARG A 32 7.50 -7.99 3.52
CA ARG A 32 8.66 -7.53 2.74
C ARG A 32 9.11 -8.58 1.74
N ARG A 33 8.44 -8.66 0.58
CA ARG A 33 9.08 -9.11 -0.66
C ARG A 33 9.36 -7.87 -1.49
N THR A 34 10.60 -7.40 -1.43
CA THR A 34 11.03 -6.23 -2.19
C THR A 34 11.23 -6.66 -3.64
N TYR A 35 10.25 -6.36 -4.49
CA TYR A 35 10.43 -6.49 -5.93
C TYR A 35 11.36 -5.38 -6.43
N PRO A 36 12.36 -5.67 -7.29
CA PRO A 36 13.21 -4.62 -7.85
C PRO A 36 12.44 -3.72 -8.81
N ILE A 37 12.69 -2.41 -8.72
CA ILE A 37 12.28 -1.43 -9.74
C ILE A 37 13.23 -1.61 -10.93
N ALA A 38 12.70 -2.09 -12.06
CA ALA A 38 13.44 -2.24 -13.30
C ALA A 38 13.63 -0.89 -14.00
N SER A 39 12.62 -0.03 -13.97
CA SER A 39 12.73 1.35 -14.46
C SER A 39 11.70 2.25 -13.78
N GLN A 40 11.98 3.54 -13.81
CA GLN A 40 11.11 4.59 -13.29
C GLN A 40 11.13 5.78 -14.24
N THR A 41 9.96 6.33 -14.53
CA THR A 41 9.81 7.55 -15.33
C THR A 41 8.81 8.48 -14.70
N TYR A 42 9.21 9.72 -14.53
CA TYR A 42 8.36 10.81 -14.04
C TYR A 42 8.05 11.79 -15.17
N TYR A 43 6.81 12.22 -15.26
CA TYR A 43 6.40 13.25 -16.20
C TYR A 43 5.18 14.02 -15.69
N LYS A 44 5.03 15.26 -16.15
CA LYS A 44 3.92 16.15 -15.81
C LYS A 44 3.08 16.44 -17.05
N VAL A 45 1.76 16.33 -16.93
CA VAL A 45 0.79 16.68 -17.98
C VAL A 45 -0.25 17.63 -17.38
N GLY A 46 -0.19 18.90 -17.79
CA GLY A 46 -1.02 19.95 -17.17
C GLY A 46 -0.73 20.07 -15.67
N ASP A 47 -1.79 20.00 -14.85
CA ASP A 47 -1.71 20.07 -13.38
C ASP A 47 -1.52 18.71 -12.70
N ARG A 48 -1.30 17.64 -13.47
CA ARG A 48 -1.14 16.28 -12.93
C ARG A 48 0.28 15.78 -13.15
N ASN A 49 0.80 15.16 -12.11
CA ASN A 49 2.09 14.48 -12.09
C ASN A 49 1.86 12.97 -12.16
N TYR A 50 2.68 12.32 -12.98
CA TYR A 50 2.63 10.90 -13.23
C TYR A 50 3.98 10.28 -12.88
N ALA A 51 3.92 9.11 -12.24
CA ALA A 51 5.08 8.26 -12.09
C ALA A 51 4.75 6.87 -12.63
N SER A 52 5.47 6.44 -13.67
CA SER A 52 5.41 5.08 -14.17
C SER A 52 6.57 4.29 -13.59
N ILE A 53 6.26 3.23 -12.86
CA ILE A 53 7.21 2.35 -12.20
C ILE A 53 7.08 0.97 -12.85
N VAL A 54 8.16 0.47 -13.44
CA VAL A 54 8.23 -0.90 -13.93
C VAL A 54 8.86 -1.75 -12.84
N VAL A 55 8.10 -2.72 -12.36
CA VAL A 55 8.51 -3.68 -11.35
C VAL A 55 8.84 -5.00 -12.03
N ARG A 56 9.90 -5.67 -11.58
CA ARG A 56 10.22 -7.03 -12.03
C ARG A 56 9.91 -8.04 -10.93
N ASN A 57 9.07 -9.03 -11.23
CA ASN A 57 8.85 -10.16 -10.36
C ASN A 57 10.01 -11.15 -10.52
N THR A 58 10.88 -11.24 -9.53
CA THR A 58 12.02 -12.18 -9.52
C THR A 58 11.68 -13.51 -8.85
N THR A 59 10.42 -13.72 -8.46
CA THR A 59 9.96 -14.94 -7.81
C THR A 59 9.51 -15.98 -8.85
N GLN A 60 9.23 -17.20 -8.39
CA GLN A 60 8.70 -18.30 -9.20
C GLN A 60 7.16 -18.38 -9.21
N HIS A 61 6.49 -17.42 -8.59
CA HIS A 61 5.04 -17.38 -8.48
C HIS A 61 4.50 -16.08 -9.06
N ASP A 62 3.30 -16.16 -9.63
CA ASP A 62 2.55 -14.97 -10.01
C ASP A 62 2.16 -14.21 -8.74
N SER A 63 2.28 -12.88 -8.79
CA SER A 63 1.98 -12.02 -7.66
C SER A 63 1.13 -10.85 -8.12
N ARG A 64 0.24 -10.39 -7.26
CA ARG A 64 -0.44 -9.11 -7.45
C ARG A 64 0.31 -8.05 -6.67
N ILE A 65 0.71 -6.96 -7.30
CA ILE A 65 1.55 -5.93 -6.69
C ILE A 65 0.91 -4.55 -6.82
N TRP A 66 1.26 -3.65 -5.93
CA TRP A 66 0.92 -2.24 -6.02
C TRP A 66 2.11 -1.38 -5.58
N VAL A 67 2.12 -0.11 -5.96
CA VAL A 67 3.19 0.83 -5.63
C VAL A 67 2.63 1.93 -4.76
N GLN A 68 3.29 2.18 -3.64
CA GLN A 68 3.06 3.33 -2.77
C GLN A 68 4.13 4.39 -3.00
N ALA A 69 3.72 5.61 -3.31
CA ALA A 69 4.58 6.79 -3.24
C ALA A 69 4.46 7.46 -1.87
N ILE A 70 5.59 7.57 -1.18
CA ILE A 70 5.72 8.22 0.11
C ILE A 70 6.31 9.62 -0.12
N LEU A 71 5.48 10.64 0.06
CA LEU A 71 5.92 12.03 0.02
C LEU A 71 6.50 12.42 1.37
N ARG A 72 7.63 13.13 1.33
CA ARG A 72 8.34 13.62 2.51
C ARG A 72 8.54 15.12 2.42
N ASP A 73 8.54 15.79 3.56
CA ASP A 73 8.97 17.18 3.65
C ASP A 73 10.51 17.30 3.61
N GLU A 74 11.01 18.54 3.63
CA GLU A 74 12.45 18.85 3.63
C GLU A 74 13.19 18.30 4.86
N ARG A 75 12.47 17.96 5.93
CA ARG A 75 13.01 17.34 7.14
C ARG A 75 12.94 15.81 7.10
N GLY A 76 12.49 15.24 5.98
CA GLY A 76 12.35 13.80 5.77
C GLY A 76 11.13 13.19 6.46
N LYS A 77 10.23 13.99 7.05
CA LYS A 77 9.00 13.50 7.67
C LYS A 77 7.99 13.14 6.59
N VAL A 78 7.36 11.97 6.72
CA VAL A 78 6.27 11.55 5.82
C VAL A 78 5.10 12.52 5.94
N THR A 79 4.67 13.07 4.81
CA THR A 79 3.55 14.02 4.72
C THR A 79 2.32 13.38 4.13
N GLU A 80 2.49 12.48 3.15
CA GLU A 80 1.38 11.88 2.41
C GLU A 80 1.81 10.53 1.82
N LEU A 81 0.85 9.62 1.70
CA LEU A 81 1.00 8.34 1.04
C LEU A 81 0.02 8.29 -0.14
N ILE A 82 0.50 7.89 -1.30
CA ILE A 82 -0.30 7.78 -2.52
C ILE A 82 -0.16 6.36 -3.04
N ASP A 83 -1.27 5.64 -3.08
CA ASP A 83 -1.31 4.24 -3.47
C ASP A 83 -1.73 4.13 -4.94
N SER A 84 -1.13 3.20 -5.67
CA SER A 84 -1.61 2.79 -7.00
C SER A 84 -2.70 1.74 -6.89
N ASP A 85 -3.41 1.53 -8.00
CA ASP A 85 -4.19 0.30 -8.16
C ASP A 85 -3.24 -0.91 -8.22
N PRO A 86 -3.66 -2.08 -7.70
CA PRO A 86 -2.89 -3.31 -7.80
C PRO A 86 -2.96 -3.91 -9.21
N VAL A 87 -1.82 -4.42 -9.68
CA VAL A 87 -1.64 -5.05 -10.99
C VAL A 87 -1.07 -6.45 -10.84
N ASP A 88 -1.45 -7.34 -11.75
CA ASP A 88 -0.87 -8.69 -11.79
C ASP A 88 0.54 -8.63 -12.39
N CYS A 89 1.47 -9.35 -11.77
CA CYS A 89 2.86 -9.44 -12.18
C CYS A 89 3.28 -10.92 -12.24
N PRO A 90 3.40 -11.50 -13.45
CA PRO A 90 3.67 -12.92 -13.60
C PRO A 90 5.07 -13.29 -13.11
N ALA A 91 5.25 -14.54 -12.71
CA ALA A 91 6.54 -15.09 -12.27
C ALA A 91 7.66 -14.82 -13.29
N GLY A 92 8.78 -14.27 -12.84
CA GLY A 92 9.91 -13.89 -13.71
C GLY A 92 9.67 -12.68 -14.63
N GLY A 93 8.43 -12.17 -14.69
CA GLY A 93 7.99 -11.12 -15.60
C GLY A 93 8.12 -9.71 -15.04
N THR A 94 7.50 -8.76 -15.73
CA THR A 94 7.43 -7.35 -15.33
C THR A 94 5.99 -6.85 -15.34
N ALA A 95 5.71 -5.87 -14.50
CA ALA A 95 4.46 -5.12 -14.52
C ALA A 95 4.74 -3.62 -14.47
N SER A 96 3.92 -2.83 -15.16
CA SER A 96 3.99 -1.37 -15.13
C SER A 96 2.86 -0.83 -14.28
N VAL A 97 3.22 -0.01 -13.30
CA VAL A 97 2.29 0.67 -12.40
C VAL A 97 2.40 2.16 -12.63
N THR A 98 1.26 2.83 -12.80
CA THR A 98 1.23 4.29 -12.99
C THR A 98 0.48 4.96 -11.85
N LEU A 99 1.17 5.85 -11.16
CA LEU A 99 0.59 6.76 -10.17
C LEU A 99 0.18 8.06 -10.85
N ASN A 100 -0.96 8.61 -10.45
CA ASN A 100 -1.47 9.88 -10.96
C ASN A 100 -1.98 10.76 -9.82
N THR A 101 -1.30 11.87 -9.57
CA THR A 101 -1.66 12.82 -8.50
C THR A 101 -1.46 14.26 -8.95
N ARG A 102 -2.06 15.21 -8.22
CA ARG A 102 -1.73 16.64 -8.37
C ARG A 102 -0.48 17.03 -7.56
N LYS A 103 -0.05 16.17 -6.63
CA LYS A 103 1.15 16.39 -5.81
C LYS A 103 2.40 16.12 -6.62
N ASP A 104 3.48 16.81 -6.30
CA ASP A 104 4.76 16.52 -6.94
C ASP A 104 5.32 15.19 -6.43
N LEU A 105 5.71 14.33 -7.37
CA LEU A 105 6.28 13.00 -7.10
C LEU A 105 7.81 12.97 -7.29
N SER A 106 8.44 14.10 -7.63
CA SER A 106 9.88 14.20 -7.93
C SER A 106 10.78 13.69 -6.80
N ASN A 107 10.40 13.94 -5.53
CA ASN A 107 11.11 13.52 -4.33
C ASN A 107 10.39 12.40 -3.56
N ALA A 108 9.45 11.69 -4.19
CA ALA A 108 8.74 10.60 -3.55
C ALA A 108 9.64 9.37 -3.37
N LEU A 109 9.54 8.69 -2.23
CA LEU A 109 10.08 7.33 -2.09
C LEU A 109 9.03 6.32 -2.54
N TYR A 110 9.40 5.38 -3.41
CA TYR A 110 8.50 4.37 -3.92
C TYR A 110 8.73 3.05 -3.20
N VAL A 111 7.66 2.50 -2.65
CA VAL A 111 7.65 1.18 -2.01
C VAL A 111 6.74 0.28 -2.83
N ILE A 112 7.22 -0.90 -3.17
CA ILE A 112 6.43 -1.92 -3.85
C ILE A 112 5.91 -2.88 -2.79
N CYS A 113 4.61 -3.11 -2.83
CA CYS A 113 3.91 -3.98 -1.92
C CYS A 113 3.26 -5.11 -2.72
N GLU A 114 3.23 -6.31 -2.14
CA GLU A 114 2.36 -7.37 -2.63
C GLU A 114 0.93 -7.04 -2.14
N ALA A 115 -0.04 -7.08 -3.03
CA ALA A 115 -1.44 -7.04 -2.64
C ALA A 115 -1.79 -8.44 -2.11
N ASP A 116 -2.12 -8.53 -0.82
CA ASP A 116 -2.72 -9.75 -0.28
C ASP A 116 -3.94 -10.12 -1.16
N ASN A 117 -4.09 -11.41 -1.47
CA ASN A 117 -5.32 -11.93 -2.08
C ASN A 117 -6.53 -11.64 -1.21
#